data_AF-A0AAV6LAI6-F1
#
_entry.id   AF-A0AAV6LAI6-F1
#
_cell.length_a   1.000
_cell.length_b   1.000
_cell.length_c   1.000
_cell.angle_alpha   90.00
_cell.angle_beta   90.00
_cell.angle_gamma   90.00
#
_symmetry.space_group_name_H-M   'P 1'
#
loop_
_entity.id
_entity.type
_entity.pdbx_description
1 polymer ?
#
loop_
_entity_poly.entity_id
_entity_poly.type
_entity_poly.pdbx_seq_one_letter_code
_entity_poly.pdbx_strand_id
1 'polypeptide(L)'
;MDLVDPKLGSDFNKEEAMRMTKVALICTNPSPALRPTMSVVVSMLEGKLGIEELVNDPRIYGDDFRFLALRDKYDELQRQTSTETKTLMDHMVTGSSSTFAQDLYPRDLYSL
;
A
#
# COMPACT_ATOMS: atom_id res chain seq x y z
N MET A 1 5.24 29.28 -4.85
CA MET A 1 5.71 28.52 -3.66
C MET A 1 4.54 28.51 -2.68
N ASP A 2 3.42 27.96 -3.13
CA ASP A 2 2.11 28.31 -2.55
C ASP A 2 1.67 27.28 -1.49
N LEU A 3 2.50 26.25 -1.30
CA LEU A 3 2.37 25.19 -0.31
C LEU A 3 2.99 25.56 1.04
N VAL A 4 3.85 26.58 1.09
CA VAL A 4 4.50 27.02 2.33
C VAL A 4 3.50 27.85 3.14
N ASP A 5 3.44 27.62 4.46
CA ASP A 5 2.52 28.34 5.35
C ASP A 5 2.75 29.86 5.23
N PRO A 6 1.71 30.66 4.87
CA PRO A 6 1.82 32.11 4.74
C PRO A 6 2.36 32.82 5.98
N LYS A 7 2.22 32.22 7.17
CA LYS A 7 2.73 32.79 8.43
C LYS A 7 4.26 32.89 8.48
N LEU A 8 5.00 32.11 7.69
CA LEU A 8 6.45 32.26 7.55
C LEU A 8 6.85 33.50 6.74
N GLY A 9 5.92 34.12 6.01
CA GLY A 9 6.21 35.27 5.16
C GLY A 9 7.29 34.96 4.13
N SER A 10 8.30 35.83 4.03
CA SER A 10 9.47 35.64 3.17
C SER A 10 10.71 35.09 3.89
N ASP A 11 10.62 34.82 5.19
CA ASP A 11 11.74 34.43 6.03
C ASP A 11 11.84 32.91 6.14
N PHE A 12 12.04 32.27 4.99
CA PHE A 12 12.27 30.82 4.93
C PHE A 12 13.23 30.46 3.80
N ASN A 13 13.95 29.36 4.00
CA ASN A 13 14.84 28.82 2.98
C ASN A 13 14.03 28.05 1.92
N LYS A 14 14.06 28.52 0.67
CA LYS A 14 13.28 27.93 -0.43
C LYS A 14 13.73 26.51 -0.76
N GLU A 15 15.02 26.24 -0.67
CA GLU A 15 15.62 24.95 -0.95
C GLU A 15 15.23 23.92 0.12
N GLU A 16 15.21 24.32 1.39
CA GLU A 16 14.75 23.49 2.51
C GLU A 16 13.24 23.20 2.41
N ALA A 17 12.43 24.20 2.10
CA ALA A 17 10.98 24.02 1.90
C ALA A 17 10.69 23.05 0.73
N MET A 18 11.42 23.18 -0.38
CA MET A 18 11.33 22.26 -1.52
C MET A 18 11.74 20.83 -1.11
N ARG A 19 12.83 20.70 -0.33
CA ARG A 19 13.31 19.41 0.18
C ARG A 19 12.29 18.75 1.10
N MET A 20 11.74 19.48 2.06
CA MET A 20 10.66 19.02 2.94
C MET A 20 9.45 18.53 2.15
N THR A 21 9.05 19.28 1.11
CA THR A 21 7.92 18.90 0.24
C THR A 21 8.18 17.56 -0.45
N LYS A 22 9.37 17.39 -1.03
CA LYS A 22 9.76 16.14 -1.68
C LYS A 22 9.83 14.96 -0.68
N VAL A 23 10.38 15.18 0.51
CA VAL A 23 10.42 14.16 1.58
C VAL A 23 9.01 13.76 2.02
N ALA A 24 8.11 14.73 2.24
CA ALA A 24 6.73 14.47 2.64
C ALA A 24 5.97 13.64 1.61
N LEU A 25 6.18 13.90 0.31
CA LEU A 25 5.58 13.12 -0.77
C LEU A 25 5.98 11.64 -0.69
N ILE A 26 7.26 11.35 -0.43
CA ILE A 26 7.75 9.97 -0.34
C ILE A 26 7.25 9.30 0.95
N CYS A 27 7.28 10.02 2.09
CA CYS A 27 6.80 9.50 3.37
C CYS A 27 5.30 9.18 3.38
N THR A 28 4.51 9.87 2.55
CA THR A 28 3.05 9.66 2.42
C THR A 28 2.69 8.66 1.32
N ASN A 29 3.64 7.88 0.82
CA ASN A 29 3.37 6.86 -0.19
C ASN A 29 2.25 5.89 0.28
N PRO A 30 1.24 5.62 -0.56
CA PRO A 30 0.12 4.73 -0.21
C PRO A 30 0.60 3.32 0.13
N SER A 31 1.68 2.84 -0.52
CA SER A 31 2.34 1.58 -0.20
C SER A 31 3.27 1.76 1.00
N PRO A 32 2.99 1.14 2.17
CA PRO A 32 3.84 1.29 3.35
C PRO A 32 5.27 0.79 3.15
N ALA A 33 5.46 -0.20 2.26
CA ALA A 33 6.76 -0.78 1.94
C ALA A 33 7.70 0.22 1.24
N LEU A 34 7.15 1.23 0.56
CA LEU A 34 7.91 2.24 -0.17
C LEU A 34 8.25 3.47 0.68
N ARG A 35 7.74 3.54 1.92
CA ARG A 35 8.04 4.65 2.83
C ARG A 35 9.46 4.50 3.36
N PRO A 36 10.27 5.57 3.37
CA PRO A 36 11.65 5.53 3.84
C PRO A 36 11.73 5.31 5.34
N THR A 37 12.83 4.70 5.79
CA THR A 37 13.14 4.62 7.22
C THR A 37 13.42 6.01 7.79
N MET A 38 13.19 6.20 9.08
CA MET A 38 13.44 7.49 9.73
C MET A 38 14.89 7.97 9.62
N SER A 39 15.87 7.06 9.59
CA SER A 39 17.28 7.42 9.39
C SER A 39 17.53 8.03 8.00
N VAL A 40 16.90 7.47 6.97
CA VAL A 40 16.95 7.99 5.60
C VAL A 40 16.25 9.34 5.52
N VAL A 41 15.06 9.47 6.13
CA VAL A 41 14.31 10.74 6.20
C VAL A 41 15.16 11.85 6.84
N VAL A 42 15.77 11.58 7.99
CA VAL A 42 16.62 12.57 8.67
C VAL A 42 17.82 12.95 7.81
N SER A 43 18.48 11.97 7.18
CA SER A 43 19.62 12.23 6.28
C SER A 43 19.22 13.10 5.08
N MET A 44 18.01 12.90 4.54
CA MET A 44 17.46 13.75 3.48
C MET A 44 17.19 15.17 3.99
N LEU A 45 16.56 15.33 5.15
CA LEU A 45 16.22 16.64 5.72
C LEU A 45 17.47 17.46 6.08
N GLU A 46 18.49 16.81 6.62
CA GLU A 46 19.81 17.43 6.89
C GLU A 46 20.59 17.75 5.61
N GLY A 47 20.11 17.34 4.44
CA GLY A 47 20.75 17.57 3.15
C GLY A 47 21.98 16.71 2.88
N LYS A 48 22.22 15.68 3.70
CA LYS A 48 23.33 14.72 3.54
C LYS A 48 23.06 13.69 2.42
N LEU A 49 21.79 13.44 2.13
CA LEU A 49 21.32 12.50 1.09
C LEU A 49 20.42 13.21 0.08
N GLY A 50 20.70 13.01 -1.22
CA GLY A 50 19.90 13.57 -2.32
C GLY A 50 18.62 12.77 -2.55
N ILE A 51 17.50 13.46 -2.79
CA ILE A 51 16.19 12.80 -2.96
C ILE A 51 16.08 12.08 -4.32
N GLU A 52 16.78 12.58 -5.34
CA GLU A 52 16.80 12.00 -6.70
C GLU A 52 17.44 10.60 -6.74
N GLU A 53 18.23 10.24 -5.73
CA GLU A 53 18.84 8.93 -5.58
C GLU A 53 17.80 7.85 -5.22
N LEU A 54 16.66 8.24 -4.60
CA LEU A 54 15.61 7.30 -4.19
C LEU A 54 14.60 7.01 -5.32
N VAL A 55 14.33 7.99 -6.18
CA VAL A 55 13.34 7.85 -7.27
C VAL A 55 13.87 6.93 -8.39
N ASN A 56 15.19 6.87 -8.55
CA ASN A 56 15.85 6.00 -9.52
C ASN A 56 16.11 4.58 -9.01
N ASP A 57 15.75 4.26 -7.76
CA ASP A 57 15.90 2.90 -7.23
C ASP A 57 14.67 2.06 -7.62
N PRO A 58 14.83 1.04 -8.50
CA PRO A 58 13.73 0.17 -8.90
C PRO A 58 13.15 -0.64 -7.73
N ARG A 59 13.80 -0.70 -6.57
CA ARG A 59 13.24 -1.31 -5.35
C ARG A 59 12.13 -0.45 -4.72
N ILE A 60 12.09 0.84 -5.05
CA ILE A 60 11.11 1.80 -4.52
C ILE A 60 9.85 1.88 -5.41
N TYR A 61 9.89 1.41 -6.66
CA TYR A 61 8.71 1.40 -7.56
C TYR A 61 8.42 0.04 -8.20
N GLY A 62 9.38 -0.89 -8.18
CA GLY A 62 9.27 -2.20 -8.85
C GLY A 62 8.60 -3.29 -8.01
N ASP A 63 8.51 -3.12 -6.69
CA ASP A 63 7.88 -4.12 -5.82
C ASP A 63 6.35 -4.16 -5.95
N ASP A 64 5.70 -3.05 -6.31
CA ASP A 64 4.25 -3.03 -6.58
C ASP A 64 3.91 -3.95 -7.77
N PHE A 65 4.68 -3.90 -8.86
CA PHE A 65 4.48 -4.79 -10.01
C PHE A 65 4.71 -6.26 -9.67
N ARG A 66 5.71 -6.55 -8.83
CA ARG A 66 6.00 -7.93 -8.36
C ARG A 66 4.91 -8.44 -7.45
N PHE A 67 4.37 -7.59 -6.58
CA PHE A 67 3.31 -7.96 -5.65
C PHE A 67 1.98 -8.16 -6.36
N LEU A 68 1.67 -7.33 -7.35
CA LEU A 68 0.54 -7.55 -8.28
C LEU A 68 0.70 -8.87 -9.04
N ALA A 69 1.88 -9.15 -9.61
CA ALA A 69 2.14 -10.41 -10.31
C ALA A 69 2.04 -11.64 -9.40
N LEU A 70 2.45 -11.54 -8.12
CA LEU A 70 2.27 -12.61 -7.14
C LEU A 70 0.80 -12.83 -6.79
N ARG A 71 0.01 -11.76 -6.68
CA ARG A 71 -1.44 -11.83 -6.42
C ARG A 71 -2.17 -12.50 -7.60
N ASP A 72 -1.89 -12.09 -8.82
CA ASP A 72 -2.46 -12.70 -10.02
C ASP A 72 -2.16 -14.21 -10.09
N LYS A 73 -0.93 -14.59 -9.71
CA LYS A 73 -0.52 -16.00 -9.64
C LYS A 73 -1.24 -16.79 -8.54
N TYR A 74 -1.51 -16.16 -7.39
CA TYR A 74 -2.27 -16.78 -6.31
C TYR A 74 -3.74 -16.99 -6.69
N ASP A 75 -4.34 -16.03 -7.37
CA ASP A 75 -5.72 -16.12 -7.87
C ASP A 75 -5.86 -17.22 -8.94
N GLU A 76 -4.84 -17.42 -9.79
CA GLU A 76 -4.78 -18.54 -10.74
C GLU A 76 -4.75 -19.90 -10.02
N LEU A 77 -3.96 -20.05 -8.95
CA LEU A 77 -3.87 -21.27 -8.15
C LEU A 77 -5.19 -21.62 -7.44
N GLN A 78 -5.91 -20.61 -6.94
CA GLN A 78 -7.24 -20.80 -6.35
C GLN A 78 -8.26 -21.29 -7.40
N ARG A 79 -8.17 -20.78 -8.63
CA ARG A 79 -9.04 -21.21 -9.75
C ARG A 79 -8.77 -22.66 -10.14
N GLN A 80 -7.52 -23.09 -10.13
CA GLN A 80 -7.13 -24.49 -10.40
C GLN A 80 -7.54 -25.45 -9.28
N THR A 81 -7.34 -25.06 -8.02
CA THR A 81 -7.76 -25.84 -6.83
C THR A 81 -9.28 -26.03 -6.78
N SER A 82 -10.04 -25.01 -7.21
CA SER A 82 -11.50 -25.08 -7.35
C SER A 82 -11.96 -26.05 -8.45
N THR A 83 -11.10 -26.37 -9.43
CA THR A 83 -11.43 -27.26 -10.55
C THR A 83 -11.17 -28.72 -10.18
N GLU A 84 -10.10 -28.99 -9.42
CA GLU A 84 -9.82 -30.33 -8.86
C GLU A 84 -10.85 -30.72 -7.78
N THR A 85 -11.22 -29.79 -6.90
CA THR A 85 -12.23 -30.03 -5.86
C THR A 85 -13.65 -30.20 -6.42
N LYS A 86 -14.03 -29.50 -7.50
CA LYS A 86 -15.29 -29.73 -8.21
C LYS A 86 -15.39 -31.14 -8.81
N THR A 87 -14.28 -31.67 -9.33
CA THR A 87 -14.24 -33.02 -9.91
C THR A 87 -14.37 -34.12 -8.84
N LEU A 88 -13.92 -33.83 -7.60
CA LEU A 88 -14.07 -34.74 -6.45
C LEU A 88 -15.43 -34.59 -5.72
N MET A 89 -16.05 -33.40 -5.72
CA MET A 89 -17.36 -33.16 -5.12
C MET A 89 -18.53 -33.73 -5.94
N ASP A 90 -18.36 -33.91 -7.26
CA ASP A 90 -19.38 -34.52 -8.13
C ASP A 90 -19.68 -35.99 -7.74
N HIS A 91 -18.79 -36.61 -6.98
CA HIS A 91 -18.95 -37.97 -6.44
C HIS A 91 -19.61 -38.04 -5.05
N MET A 92 -20.03 -36.92 -4.44
CA MET A 92 -20.68 -36.88 -3.11
C MET A 92 -22.10 -36.31 -3.11
N VAL A 93 -22.76 -36.17 -4.26
CA VAL A 93 -24.20 -35.84 -4.32
C VAL A 93 -25.05 -37.07 -4.03
N THR A 94 -24.95 -37.60 -2.81
CA THR A 94 -26.00 -38.43 -2.19
C THR A 94 -25.88 -38.36 -0.68
N GLY A 95 -26.53 -37.37 -0.09
CA GLY A 95 -26.84 -37.40 1.35
C GLY A 95 -26.60 -36.10 2.11
N SER A 96 -27.72 -35.42 2.39
CA SER A 96 -28.00 -34.62 3.59
C SER A 96 -27.82 -33.10 3.52
N SER A 97 -28.96 -32.42 3.70
CA SER A 97 -29.12 -30.99 3.98
C SER A 97 -28.77 -30.63 5.43
N SER A 98 -28.18 -29.46 5.66
CA SER A 98 -28.46 -28.55 6.80
C SER A 98 -27.55 -27.30 6.74
N THR A 99 -28.10 -26.16 6.31
CA THR A 99 -28.40 -24.92 7.08
C THR A 99 -27.23 -24.09 7.63
N PHE A 100 -26.96 -22.99 6.89
CA PHE A 100 -26.72 -21.60 7.31
C PHE A 100 -26.24 -21.31 8.76
N ALA A 101 -25.02 -20.78 8.88
CA ALA A 101 -24.53 -20.05 10.06
C ALA A 101 -23.68 -18.87 9.54
N GLN A 102 -24.28 -17.68 9.42
CA GLN A 102 -24.31 -16.57 10.39
C GLN A 102 -23.17 -15.56 10.20
N ASP A 103 -23.61 -14.43 9.66
CA ASP A 103 -22.97 -13.14 9.47
C ASP A 103 -22.48 -12.55 10.81
N LEU A 104 -21.21 -12.12 10.85
CA LEU A 104 -20.56 -11.51 12.02
C LEU A 104 -19.87 -10.21 11.59
N TYR A 105 -20.65 -9.15 11.39
CA TYR A 105 -20.23 -7.79 11.75
C TYR A 105 -21.44 -6.92 12.13
N PRO A 106 -21.51 -6.40 13.36
CA PRO A 106 -22.49 -5.38 13.73
C PRO A 106 -22.29 -4.12 12.90
N ARG A 107 -23.30 -3.77 12.12
CA ARG A 107 -23.39 -2.58 11.27
C ARG A 107 -23.98 -1.42 12.07
N ASP A 108 -23.32 -1.02 13.16
CA ASP A 108 -23.75 0.15 13.91
C ASP A 108 -22.88 1.36 13.60
N LEU A 109 -23.19 1.97 12.45
CA LEU A 109 -23.17 3.41 12.34
C LEU A 109 -24.45 3.82 11.62
N TYR A 110 -25.40 4.41 12.36
CA TYR A 110 -26.17 5.62 12.02
C TYR A 110 -27.44 5.77 12.91
N SER A 111 -27.68 7.00 13.39
CA SER A 111 -28.83 7.51 14.18
C SER A 111 -28.65 7.38 15.70
N LEU A 112 -28.65 8.43 16.53
CA LEU A 112 -29.00 9.85 16.40
C LEU A 112 -28.08 10.69 17.30
#